data_AF-A0A939WX97-F1
#
_entry.id   AF-A0A939WX97-F1
#
_cell.length_a   1.000
_cell.length_b   1.000
_cell.length_c   1.000
_cell.angle_alpha   90.00
_cell.angle_beta   90.00
_cell.angle_gamma   90.00
#
_symmetry.space_group_name_H-M   'P 1'
#
loop_
_entity.id
_entity.type
_entity.pdbx_description
1 polymer ?
#
loop_
_entity_poly.entity_id
_entity_poly.type
_entity_poly.pdbx_seq_one_letter_code
_entity_poly.pdbx_strand_id
1 'polypeptide(L)'
;MNKVVSLFSEGQSVTPIMQKFDDLKCAIARYNRVTAITEKPKILFALGIITFIDEANSVLKAYLKDLERNVCRDALALDFKQVADKGYWLKDDRLRQEMHAYASKPLASYGVTFALDGVTFEDTLQIYRVIEEKIDMMVALLKMVEAALRSASPQLYQNFYQNLRAQYNEEKAENDFDNWLMHSGKMTIGKLKSLQAQAIADYVNSGMLKCAFKTCGDERSHVDIQEIRNLLPDKYPYQEWFDDCYAVFCRTISWDGNIVVPDYYCAGLFIFQHWDQLTEKDIQAIFYLDKTLELIHEEMMKLPEPKKTTKELDASTTERFGKNTPLSALFRENFHEKLRTVIESWRPYLVDDDSNVDALALTRFEFDKKQIYSNRVYFDLLDLDVLGALQVSLSLLARYLADHSNLSSSYETLYRQLKKYRQERP
;
A
#
# COMPACT_ATOMS: atom_id res chain seq x y z
N MET A 1 -19.84 -2.65 42.10
CA MET A 1 -19.21 -3.51 41.08
C MET A 1 -18.17 -2.72 40.24
N ASN A 2 -17.40 -1.81 40.85
CA ASN A 2 -16.57 -0.80 40.13
C ASN A 2 -15.08 -0.82 40.50
N LYS A 3 -14.42 -1.98 40.62
CA LYS A 3 -13.00 -2.01 41.03
C LYS A 3 -12.12 -3.09 40.42
N VAL A 4 -12.40 -3.50 39.18
CA VAL A 4 -11.53 -4.45 38.43
C VAL A 4 -10.97 -3.86 37.12
N VAL A 5 -11.33 -2.61 36.76
CA VAL A 5 -11.00 -2.04 35.44
C VAL A 5 -9.68 -1.22 35.41
N SER A 6 -9.02 -0.93 36.53
CA SER A 6 -7.94 0.08 36.57
C SER A 6 -6.49 -0.45 36.61
N LEU A 7 -6.15 -1.57 35.95
CA LEU A 7 -4.78 -2.12 36.01
C LEU A 7 -4.03 -2.21 34.68
N PHE A 8 -4.53 -1.61 33.60
CA PHE A 8 -3.90 -1.75 32.28
C PHE A 8 -3.78 -0.40 31.60
N SER A 9 -2.74 0.35 31.94
CA SER A 9 -2.26 1.46 31.13
C SER A 9 -0.76 1.61 31.32
N GLU A 10 0.02 1.01 30.43
CA GLU A 10 1.33 1.53 30.05
C GLU A 10 1.78 0.88 28.74
N GLY A 11 1.69 1.66 27.65
CA GLY A 11 2.60 1.63 26.52
C GLY A 11 2.61 0.41 25.60
N GLN A 12 1.53 0.14 24.84
CA GLN A 12 1.64 -0.48 23.51
C GLN A 12 0.54 0.07 22.59
N SER A 13 0.91 0.44 21.35
CA SER A 13 0.00 0.83 20.26
C SER A 13 -0.68 -0.42 19.71
N VAL A 14 -1.58 -0.99 20.49
CA VAL A 14 -2.44 -2.09 20.08
C VAL A 14 -3.77 -1.48 19.68
N THR A 15 -4.24 -1.70 18.44
CA THR A 15 -5.56 -1.20 18.02
C THR A 15 -6.64 -1.69 19.00
N PRO A 16 -7.75 -0.95 19.20
CA PRO A 16 -8.79 -1.33 20.14
C PRO A 16 -9.27 -2.78 19.97
N ILE A 17 -9.23 -3.32 18.76
CA ILE A 17 -9.57 -4.71 18.45
C ILE A 17 -8.51 -5.68 18.97
N MET A 18 -7.22 -5.42 18.73
CA MET A 18 -6.11 -6.28 19.18
C MET A 18 -5.99 -6.31 20.69
N GLN A 19 -6.24 -5.19 21.35
CA GLN A 19 -6.25 -5.15 22.81
C GLN A 19 -7.37 -6.07 23.35
N LYS A 20 -8.54 -6.08 22.71
CA LYS A 20 -9.66 -6.95 23.11
C LYS A 20 -9.36 -8.43 22.89
N PHE A 21 -8.69 -8.79 21.80
CA PHE A 21 -8.26 -10.16 21.58
C PHE A 21 -7.22 -10.61 22.60
N ASP A 22 -6.26 -9.75 22.95
CA ASP A 22 -5.24 -10.07 23.96
C ASP A 22 -5.78 -10.09 25.39
N ASP A 23 -6.73 -9.21 25.70
CA ASP A 23 -7.51 -9.25 26.94
C ASP A 23 -8.27 -10.57 27.05
N LEU A 24 -8.91 -11.02 25.96
CA LEU A 24 -9.61 -12.31 25.91
C LEU A 24 -8.65 -13.49 26.07
N LYS A 25 -7.46 -13.47 25.45
CA LYS A 25 -6.42 -14.51 25.66
C LYS A 25 -5.97 -14.55 27.12
N CYS A 26 -5.68 -13.39 27.69
CA CYS A 26 -5.27 -13.27 29.08
C CYS A 26 -6.37 -13.75 30.03
N ALA A 27 -7.64 -13.45 29.71
CA ALA A 27 -8.77 -13.92 30.49
C ALA A 27 -8.82 -15.46 30.50
N ILE A 28 -8.85 -16.10 29.34
CA ILE A 28 -8.93 -17.58 29.26
C ILE A 28 -7.71 -18.25 29.91
N ALA A 29 -6.50 -17.71 29.70
CA ALA A 29 -5.30 -18.21 30.37
C ALA A 29 -5.39 -18.09 31.89
N ARG A 30 -5.95 -16.99 32.41
CA ARG A 30 -6.20 -16.82 33.86
C ARG A 30 -7.22 -17.82 34.36
N TYR A 31 -8.33 -18.04 33.65
CA TYR A 31 -9.33 -19.07 33.98
C TYR A 31 -8.65 -20.42 34.21
N ASN A 32 -7.79 -20.82 33.28
CA ASN A 32 -7.12 -22.12 33.31
C ASN A 32 -6.09 -22.26 34.44
N ARG A 33 -5.45 -21.17 34.87
CA ARG A 33 -4.50 -21.19 36.00
C ARG A 33 -5.18 -21.30 37.35
N VAL A 34 -6.48 -21.00 37.43
CA VAL A 34 -7.21 -21.12 38.67
C VAL A 34 -7.72 -22.55 38.84
N THR A 35 -7.03 -23.33 39.67
CA THR A 35 -7.46 -24.67 40.09
C THR A 35 -8.19 -24.68 41.44
N ALA A 36 -8.09 -23.61 42.24
CA ALA A 36 -8.52 -23.58 43.64
C ALA A 36 -9.78 -22.74 43.94
N ILE A 37 -10.46 -22.19 42.94
CA ILE A 37 -11.66 -21.37 43.19
C ILE A 37 -12.94 -22.23 43.19
N THR A 38 -13.86 -21.87 44.08
CA THR A 38 -15.24 -22.37 44.19
C THR A 38 -16.04 -22.19 42.90
N GLU A 39 -17.20 -22.83 42.79
CA GLU A 39 -18.02 -22.88 41.55
C GLU A 39 -18.44 -21.46 41.08
N LYS A 40 -18.80 -20.56 42.01
CA LYS A 40 -19.34 -19.23 41.70
C LYS A 40 -18.38 -18.32 40.91
N PRO A 41 -17.12 -18.11 41.29
CA PRO A 41 -16.26 -17.23 40.50
C PRO A 41 -15.90 -17.78 39.12
N LYS A 42 -15.90 -19.10 38.91
CA LYS A 42 -15.75 -19.68 37.56
C LYS A 42 -16.92 -19.32 36.66
N ILE A 43 -18.14 -19.38 37.19
CA ILE A 43 -19.36 -18.93 36.50
C ILE A 43 -19.27 -17.44 36.16
N LEU A 44 -18.90 -16.60 37.12
CA LEU A 44 -18.71 -15.16 36.88
C LEU A 44 -17.62 -14.87 35.82
N PHE A 45 -16.58 -15.70 35.79
CA PHE A 45 -15.54 -15.60 34.79
C PHE A 45 -16.05 -15.93 33.38
N ALA A 46 -16.81 -17.02 33.24
CA ALA A 46 -17.43 -17.42 31.98
C ALA A 46 -18.39 -16.34 31.46
N LEU A 47 -19.15 -15.69 32.35
CA LEU A 47 -19.97 -14.53 32.01
C LEU A 47 -19.12 -13.34 31.51
N GLY A 48 -17.96 -13.09 32.12
CA GLY A 48 -17.01 -12.09 31.64
C GLY A 48 -16.49 -12.39 30.24
N ILE A 49 -16.20 -13.67 29.94
CA ILE A 49 -15.80 -14.13 28.58
C ILE A 49 -16.89 -13.77 27.55
N ILE A 50 -18.17 -14.00 27.87
CA ILE A 50 -19.30 -13.63 26.98
C ILE A 50 -19.24 -12.14 26.65
N THR A 51 -19.11 -11.27 27.65
CA THR A 51 -19.04 -9.81 27.44
C THR A 51 -17.86 -9.44 26.53
N PHE A 52 -16.67 -10.02 26.75
CA PHE A 52 -15.51 -9.73 25.91
C PHE A 52 -15.70 -10.15 24.45
N ILE A 53 -16.26 -11.35 24.20
CA ILE A 53 -16.51 -11.83 22.84
C ILE A 53 -17.59 -10.97 22.17
N ASP A 54 -18.62 -10.56 22.89
CA ASP A 54 -19.69 -9.71 22.35
C ASP A 54 -19.19 -8.32 21.97
N GLU A 55 -18.31 -7.73 22.79
CA GLU A 55 -17.60 -6.50 22.45
C GLU A 55 -16.75 -6.68 21.18
N ALA A 56 -15.93 -7.73 21.11
CA ALA A 56 -15.12 -8.03 19.92
C ALA A 56 -15.98 -8.19 18.66
N ASN A 57 -17.09 -8.92 18.75
CA ASN A 57 -18.07 -9.07 17.67
C ASN A 57 -18.67 -7.74 17.24
N SER A 58 -19.00 -6.87 18.19
CA SER A 58 -19.54 -5.54 17.91
C SER A 58 -18.53 -4.67 17.16
N VAL A 59 -17.26 -4.72 17.53
CA VAL A 59 -16.21 -3.98 16.83
C VAL A 59 -15.96 -4.56 15.43
N LEU A 60 -15.94 -5.89 15.25
CA LEU A 60 -15.82 -6.50 13.92
C LEU A 60 -17.00 -6.15 13.01
N LYS A 61 -18.23 -6.10 13.53
CA LYS A 61 -19.41 -5.64 12.77
C LYS A 61 -19.30 -4.18 12.36
N ALA A 62 -18.82 -3.31 13.25
CA ALA A 62 -18.57 -1.91 12.93
C ALA A 62 -17.50 -1.79 11.83
N TYR A 63 -16.42 -2.55 11.97
CA TYR A 63 -15.34 -2.59 11.00
C TYR A 63 -15.81 -3.01 9.60
N LEU A 64 -16.64 -4.07 9.51
CA LEU A 64 -17.24 -4.49 8.25
C LEU A 64 -18.07 -3.38 7.59
N LYS A 65 -18.88 -2.67 8.37
CA LYS A 65 -19.66 -1.54 7.86
C LYS A 65 -18.78 -0.39 7.36
N ASP A 66 -17.64 -0.17 8.01
CA ASP A 66 -16.67 0.83 7.58
C ASP A 66 -16.01 0.41 6.25
N LEU A 67 -15.61 -0.86 6.12
CA LEU A 67 -15.09 -1.42 4.86
C LEU A 67 -16.11 -1.32 3.71
N GLU A 68 -17.39 -1.63 3.95
CA GLU A 68 -18.48 -1.47 2.97
C GLU A 68 -18.61 -0.02 2.46
N ARG A 69 -18.22 0.95 3.29
CA ARG A 69 -18.23 2.39 2.96
C ARG A 69 -16.91 2.89 2.37
N ASN A 70 -15.94 2.01 2.13
CA ASN A 70 -14.55 2.36 1.79
C ASN A 70 -13.91 3.32 2.82
N VAL A 71 -14.26 3.18 4.08
CA VAL A 71 -13.66 3.90 5.20
C VAL A 71 -12.86 2.90 6.02
N CYS A 72 -11.60 3.20 6.27
CA CYS A 72 -10.80 2.45 7.22
C CYS A 72 -10.03 3.45 8.08
N ARG A 73 -10.15 3.31 9.40
CA ARG A 73 -9.46 4.17 10.38
C ARG A 73 -8.33 3.44 11.10
N ASP A 74 -8.51 2.14 11.29
CA ASP A 74 -7.54 1.27 11.95
C ASP A 74 -7.24 0.07 11.05
N ALA A 75 -5.98 -0.29 10.89
CA ALA A 75 -5.66 -1.54 10.24
C ALA A 75 -5.91 -2.71 11.20
N LEU A 76 -6.62 -3.74 10.72
CA LEU A 76 -6.67 -5.03 11.39
C LEU A 76 -5.38 -5.78 11.05
N ALA A 77 -4.34 -5.53 11.82
CA ALA A 77 -3.14 -6.37 11.81
C ALA A 77 -3.45 -7.72 12.47
N LEU A 78 -4.27 -8.51 11.78
CA LEU A 78 -4.70 -9.83 12.17
C LEU A 78 -4.05 -10.83 11.21
N ASP A 79 -3.33 -11.79 11.77
CA ASP A 79 -3.21 -13.08 11.11
C ASP A 79 -4.60 -13.75 11.20
N PHE A 80 -5.49 -13.38 10.27
CA PHE A 80 -6.87 -13.87 10.20
C PHE A 80 -6.91 -15.39 10.18
N LYS A 81 -5.92 -16.01 9.53
CA LYS A 81 -5.75 -17.46 9.51
C LYS A 81 -5.43 -17.99 10.90
N GLN A 82 -4.48 -17.40 11.64
CA GLN A 82 -4.25 -17.77 13.04
C GLN A 82 -5.47 -17.51 13.93
N VAL A 83 -6.20 -16.41 13.79
CA VAL A 83 -7.33 -16.16 14.69
C VAL A 83 -8.56 -17.01 14.33
N ALA A 84 -8.78 -17.34 13.07
CA ALA A 84 -9.84 -18.26 12.64
C ALA A 84 -9.50 -19.72 12.94
N ASP A 85 -8.29 -20.17 12.58
CA ASP A 85 -7.83 -21.55 12.81
C ASP A 85 -7.59 -21.79 14.29
N LYS A 86 -6.95 -20.83 14.97
CA LYS A 86 -6.78 -20.95 16.40
C LYS A 86 -8.10 -20.69 17.08
N GLY A 87 -9.00 -19.77 16.70
CA GLY A 87 -10.22 -19.38 17.45
C GLY A 87 -11.03 -20.49 18.13
N TYR A 88 -10.93 -21.72 17.64
CA TYR A 88 -11.25 -22.96 18.36
C TYR A 88 -10.56 -23.15 19.75
N TRP A 89 -9.45 -22.48 20.09
CA TRP A 89 -8.80 -22.45 21.41
C TRP A 89 -9.65 -21.71 22.43
N LEU A 90 -10.57 -20.85 21.96
CA LEU A 90 -11.60 -20.24 22.80
C LEU A 90 -12.69 -21.24 23.18
N LYS A 91 -12.86 -22.33 22.40
CA LYS A 91 -13.68 -23.49 22.77
C LYS A 91 -12.86 -24.39 23.70
N ASP A 92 -12.64 -23.90 24.91
CA ASP A 92 -11.87 -24.61 25.93
C ASP A 92 -12.66 -25.83 26.45
N ASP A 93 -12.10 -27.03 26.27
CA ASP A 93 -12.71 -28.30 26.70
C ASP A 93 -12.90 -28.36 28.22
N ARG A 94 -12.04 -27.71 29.01
CA ARG A 94 -12.17 -27.67 30.46
C ARG A 94 -13.29 -26.73 30.88
N LEU A 95 -13.42 -25.56 30.26
CA LEU A 95 -14.56 -24.66 30.48
C LEU A 95 -15.87 -25.39 30.18
N ARG A 96 -15.92 -26.13 29.05
CA ARG A 96 -17.06 -26.98 28.69
C ARG A 96 -17.39 -27.97 29.80
N GLN A 97 -16.42 -28.78 30.20
CA GLN A 97 -16.59 -29.82 31.22
C GLN A 97 -17.04 -29.24 32.56
N GLU A 98 -16.46 -28.11 32.98
CA GLU A 98 -16.82 -27.44 34.23
C GLU A 98 -18.24 -26.85 34.16
N MET A 99 -18.63 -26.21 33.06
CA MET A 99 -20.00 -25.72 32.88
C MET A 99 -21.02 -26.87 32.89
N HIS A 100 -20.71 -28.01 32.27
CA HIS A 100 -21.51 -29.23 32.33
C HIS A 100 -21.62 -29.80 33.74
N ALA A 101 -20.54 -29.81 34.52
CA ALA A 101 -20.55 -30.30 35.90
C ALA A 101 -21.46 -29.45 36.81
N TYR A 102 -21.56 -28.15 36.55
CA TYR A 102 -22.38 -27.21 37.33
C TYR A 102 -23.84 -27.09 36.85
N ALA A 103 -24.17 -27.69 35.71
CA ALA A 103 -25.48 -27.54 35.06
C ALA A 103 -26.67 -28.12 35.86
N SER A 104 -26.39 -28.95 36.87
CA SER A 104 -27.42 -29.58 37.71
C SER A 104 -28.15 -28.59 38.64
N LYS A 105 -27.64 -27.36 38.81
CA LYS A 105 -28.23 -26.34 39.67
C LYS A 105 -28.52 -25.05 38.89
N PRO A 106 -29.63 -24.34 39.19
CA PRO A 106 -29.90 -23.03 38.61
C PRO A 106 -28.82 -22.00 39.01
N LEU A 107 -28.55 -21.03 38.14
CA LEU A 107 -27.60 -19.93 38.41
C LEU A 107 -27.95 -19.14 39.68
N ALA A 108 -29.24 -18.97 39.97
CA ALA A 108 -29.72 -18.32 41.18
C ALA A 108 -29.23 -19.01 42.47
N SER A 109 -29.02 -20.33 42.45
CA SER A 109 -28.49 -21.08 43.60
C SER A 109 -27.04 -20.73 43.94
N TYR A 110 -26.30 -20.19 42.96
CA TYR A 110 -24.97 -19.63 43.12
C TYR A 110 -24.98 -18.15 43.54
N GLY A 111 -26.17 -17.56 43.71
CA GLY A 111 -26.34 -16.12 43.90
C GLY A 111 -25.80 -15.34 42.71
N VAL A 112 -26.04 -15.85 41.50
CA VAL A 112 -25.71 -15.21 40.22
C VAL A 112 -27.01 -15.01 39.45
N THR A 113 -27.29 -13.76 39.08
CA THR A 113 -28.31 -13.40 38.11
C THR A 113 -27.62 -12.64 37.00
N PHE A 114 -27.78 -13.11 35.77
CA PHE A 114 -27.16 -12.50 34.60
C PHE A 114 -28.15 -12.53 33.46
N ALA A 115 -28.24 -11.43 32.73
CA ALA A 115 -29.02 -11.33 31.52
C ALA A 115 -28.19 -10.65 30.44
N LEU A 116 -28.31 -11.15 29.21
CA LEU A 116 -27.72 -10.55 28.01
C LEU A 116 -28.85 -10.33 27.01
N ASP A 117 -28.93 -9.15 26.42
CA ASP A 117 -29.97 -8.79 25.44
C ASP A 117 -31.42 -9.05 25.94
N GLY A 118 -31.64 -8.89 27.24
CA GLY A 118 -32.95 -9.13 27.88
C GLY A 118 -33.27 -10.61 28.18
N VAL A 119 -32.38 -11.54 27.85
CA VAL A 119 -32.53 -12.97 28.14
C VAL A 119 -31.78 -13.30 29.42
N THR A 120 -32.49 -13.85 30.42
CA THR A 120 -31.88 -14.31 31.68
C THR A 120 -31.37 -15.73 31.51
N PHE A 121 -30.18 -16.00 32.01
CA PHE A 121 -29.60 -17.34 31.98
C PHE A 121 -30.13 -18.16 33.17
N GLU A 122 -30.57 -19.38 32.91
CA GLU A 122 -31.12 -20.26 33.95
C GLU A 122 -30.06 -21.18 34.57
N ASP A 123 -29.11 -21.65 33.76
CA ASP A 123 -28.06 -22.59 34.16
C ASP A 123 -26.69 -22.28 33.51
N THR A 124 -25.66 -22.99 33.94
CA THR A 124 -24.29 -22.83 33.41
C THR A 124 -24.10 -23.40 32.00
N LEU A 125 -24.99 -24.28 31.54
CA LEU A 125 -24.92 -24.82 30.18
C LEU A 125 -25.38 -23.79 29.15
N GLN A 126 -26.39 -22.97 29.49
CA GLN A 126 -26.80 -21.83 28.67
C GLN A 126 -25.66 -20.82 28.52
N ILE A 127 -24.87 -20.57 29.58
CA ILE A 127 -23.66 -19.73 29.51
C ILE A 127 -22.69 -20.29 28.46
N TYR A 128 -22.36 -21.58 28.55
CA TYR A 128 -21.42 -22.19 27.61
C TYR A 128 -21.91 -22.16 26.16
N ARG A 129 -23.20 -22.46 25.92
CA ARG A 129 -23.79 -22.39 24.57
C ARG A 129 -23.67 -20.99 23.97
N VAL A 130 -23.95 -19.95 24.75
CA VAL A 130 -23.80 -18.56 24.29
C VAL A 130 -22.34 -18.23 24.00
N ILE A 131 -21.38 -18.71 24.79
CA ILE A 131 -19.95 -18.56 24.48
C ILE A 131 -19.63 -19.19 23.12
N GLU A 132 -20.06 -20.44 22.87
CA GLU A 132 -19.83 -21.12 21.59
C GLU A 132 -20.45 -20.37 20.41
N GLU A 133 -21.72 -19.96 20.53
CA GLU A 133 -22.44 -19.20 19.49
C GLU A 133 -21.74 -17.87 19.17
N LYS A 134 -21.28 -17.15 20.20
CA LYS A 134 -20.59 -15.87 20.02
C LYS A 134 -19.19 -16.05 19.42
N ILE A 135 -18.48 -17.14 19.73
CA ILE A 135 -17.20 -17.50 19.09
C ILE A 135 -17.44 -17.83 17.61
N ASP A 136 -18.45 -18.64 17.29
CA ASP A 136 -18.76 -18.99 15.90
C ASP A 136 -19.14 -17.76 15.09
N MET A 137 -19.90 -16.83 15.68
CA MET A 137 -20.17 -15.51 15.09
C MET A 137 -18.87 -14.74 14.84
N MET A 138 -17.95 -14.70 15.80
CA MET A 138 -16.67 -14.01 15.67
C MET A 138 -15.83 -14.57 14.53
N VAL A 139 -15.73 -15.90 14.43
CA VAL A 139 -15.02 -16.59 13.34
C VAL A 139 -15.66 -16.27 11.99
N ALA A 140 -17.00 -16.26 11.91
CA ALA A 140 -17.70 -15.88 10.70
C ALA A 140 -17.43 -14.42 10.30
N LEU A 141 -17.49 -13.49 11.26
CA LEU A 141 -17.18 -12.07 11.02
C LEU A 141 -15.74 -11.87 10.55
N LEU A 142 -14.77 -12.57 11.15
CA LEU A 142 -13.37 -12.52 10.72
C LEU A 142 -13.19 -12.98 9.28
N LYS A 143 -13.85 -14.08 8.87
CA LYS A 143 -13.85 -14.55 7.47
C LYS A 143 -14.48 -13.53 6.52
N MET A 144 -15.55 -12.87 6.95
CA MET A 144 -16.17 -11.80 6.16
C MET A 144 -15.23 -10.60 6.00
N VAL A 145 -14.52 -10.20 7.07
CA VAL A 145 -13.53 -9.11 7.01
C VAL A 145 -12.39 -9.46 6.07
N GLU A 146 -11.85 -10.67 6.18
CA GLU A 146 -10.78 -11.15 5.29
C GLU A 146 -11.21 -11.13 3.82
N ALA A 147 -12.43 -11.59 3.52
CA ALA A 147 -12.99 -11.55 2.18
C ALA A 147 -13.14 -10.10 1.68
N ALA A 148 -13.69 -9.20 2.51
CA ALA A 148 -13.87 -7.80 2.16
C ALA A 148 -12.53 -7.10 1.87
N LEU A 149 -11.51 -7.34 2.69
CA LEU A 149 -10.15 -6.80 2.50
C LEU A 149 -9.49 -7.33 1.22
N ARG A 150 -9.66 -8.62 0.88
CA ARG A 150 -9.16 -9.18 -0.39
C ARG A 150 -9.79 -8.53 -1.63
N SER A 151 -11.04 -8.10 -1.52
CA SER A 151 -11.77 -7.40 -2.58
C SER A 151 -11.72 -5.88 -2.45
N ALA A 152 -10.91 -5.33 -1.53
CA ALA A 152 -10.88 -3.91 -1.27
C ALA A 152 -10.40 -3.11 -2.48
N SER A 153 -11.05 -1.97 -2.73
CA SER A 153 -10.62 -1.07 -3.79
C SER A 153 -9.30 -0.37 -3.44
N PRO A 154 -8.47 0.04 -4.42
CA PRO A 154 -7.28 0.85 -4.17
C PRO A 154 -7.57 2.12 -3.36
N GLN A 155 -8.77 2.70 -3.55
CA GLN A 155 -9.22 3.90 -2.85
C GLN A 155 -9.26 3.73 -1.32
N LEU A 156 -9.56 2.52 -0.82
CA LEU A 156 -9.57 2.25 0.62
C LEU A 156 -8.22 2.60 1.26
N TYR A 157 -7.13 2.11 0.67
CA TYR A 157 -5.78 2.27 1.22
C TYR A 157 -5.26 3.69 1.01
N GLN A 158 -5.58 4.31 -0.12
CA GLN A 158 -5.27 5.72 -0.35
C GLN A 158 -5.96 6.61 0.69
N ASN A 159 -7.25 6.39 0.95
CA ASN A 159 -7.99 7.13 1.97
C ASN A 159 -7.43 6.88 3.38
N PHE A 160 -7.04 5.64 3.67
CA PHE A 160 -6.39 5.29 4.93
C PHE A 160 -5.09 6.10 5.13
N TYR A 161 -4.22 6.16 4.12
CA TYR A 161 -3.02 6.98 4.15
C TYR A 161 -3.33 8.46 4.41
N GLN A 162 -4.27 9.04 3.65
CA GLN A 162 -4.62 10.45 3.77
C GLN A 162 -5.21 10.80 5.14
N ASN A 163 -6.06 9.93 5.69
CA ASN A 163 -6.65 10.12 7.02
C ASN A 163 -5.61 10.07 8.14
N LEU A 164 -4.58 9.24 8.00
CA LEU A 164 -3.47 9.20 8.94
C LEU A 164 -2.56 10.42 8.79
N ARG A 165 -2.21 10.80 7.55
CA ARG A 165 -1.40 11.98 7.27
C ARG A 165 -2.05 13.26 7.81
N ALA A 166 -3.38 13.39 7.71
CA ALA A 166 -4.12 14.54 8.22
C ALA A 166 -4.01 14.74 9.75
N GLN A 167 -3.55 13.73 10.50
CA GLN A 167 -3.31 13.82 11.95
C GLN A 167 -1.85 14.18 12.28
N TYR A 168 -0.96 14.19 11.30
CA TYR A 168 0.46 14.44 11.47
C TYR A 168 0.77 15.94 11.52
N ASN A 169 1.66 16.34 12.42
CA ASN A 169 2.16 17.71 12.46
C ASN A 169 3.30 17.89 11.44
N GLU A 170 3.01 18.63 10.37
CA GLU A 170 3.94 18.90 9.26
C GLU A 170 4.99 19.99 9.58
N GLU A 171 4.82 20.73 10.69
CA GLU A 171 5.63 21.91 11.07
C GLU A 171 7.14 21.61 11.10
N LYS A 172 7.52 20.40 11.54
CA LYS A 172 8.94 20.03 11.59
C LYS A 172 9.55 19.94 10.19
N ALA A 173 8.85 19.29 9.25
CA ALA A 173 9.33 19.16 7.87
C ALA A 173 9.42 20.52 7.18
N GLU A 174 8.43 21.39 7.43
CA GLU A 174 8.41 22.77 6.93
C GLU A 174 9.59 23.58 7.48
N ASN A 175 9.80 23.57 8.80
CA ASN A 175 10.91 24.28 9.43
C ASN A 175 12.28 23.76 8.96
N ASP A 176 12.45 22.45 8.84
CA ASP A 176 13.71 21.85 8.37
C ASP A 176 13.99 22.24 6.90
N PHE A 177 12.95 22.25 6.06
CA PHE A 177 13.06 22.68 4.67
C PHE A 177 13.36 24.19 4.54
N ASP A 178 12.66 25.04 5.30
CA ASP A 178 12.89 26.49 5.32
C ASP A 178 14.31 26.82 5.80
N ASN A 179 14.78 26.14 6.85
CA ASN A 179 16.15 26.25 7.31
C ASN A 179 17.12 25.86 6.20
N TRP A 180 16.87 24.76 5.49
CA TRP A 180 17.71 24.37 4.36
C TRP A 180 17.70 25.41 3.24
N LEU A 181 16.55 25.98 2.89
CA LEU A 181 16.43 27.04 1.88
C LEU A 181 17.28 28.27 2.24
N MET A 182 17.23 28.71 3.51
CA MET A 182 18.01 29.87 3.99
C MET A 182 19.52 29.69 3.83
N HIS A 183 20.03 28.47 4.00
CA HIS A 183 21.46 28.19 3.98
C HIS A 183 21.97 27.72 2.60
N SER A 184 21.06 27.41 1.67
CA SER A 184 21.41 26.82 0.37
C SER A 184 21.84 27.84 -0.70
N GLY A 185 21.72 29.14 -0.41
CA GLY A 185 22.06 30.20 -1.37
C GLY A 185 21.19 30.15 -2.63
N LYS A 186 21.76 30.41 -3.82
CA LYS A 186 21.00 30.36 -5.08
C LYS A 186 20.46 28.95 -5.35
N MET A 187 19.14 28.84 -5.44
CA MET A 187 18.43 27.59 -5.67
C MET A 187 18.55 27.13 -7.13
N THR A 188 18.75 25.83 -7.33
CA THR A 188 18.85 25.20 -8.65
C THR A 188 18.17 23.83 -8.64
N ILE A 189 17.69 23.37 -9.81
CA ILE A 189 17.10 22.03 -9.95
C ILE A 189 18.07 20.93 -9.46
N GLY A 190 19.38 21.07 -9.74
CA GLY A 190 20.37 20.10 -9.27
C GLY A 190 20.44 19.99 -7.74
N LYS A 191 20.37 21.12 -7.02
CA LYS A 191 20.34 21.12 -5.54
C LYS A 191 19.08 20.46 -5.00
N LEU A 192 17.92 20.74 -5.61
CA LEU A 192 16.65 20.13 -5.22
C LEU A 192 16.62 18.63 -5.53
N LYS A 193 17.21 18.18 -6.65
CA LYS A 193 17.40 16.74 -6.94
C LYS A 193 18.27 16.05 -5.91
N SER A 194 19.41 16.65 -5.54
CA SER A 194 20.27 16.11 -4.50
C SER A 194 19.58 16.08 -3.13
N LEU A 195 18.81 17.11 -2.79
CA LEU A 195 18.02 17.12 -1.55
C LEU A 195 16.95 16.02 -1.56
N GLN A 196 16.23 15.84 -2.67
CA GLN A 196 15.25 14.75 -2.83
C GLN A 196 15.91 13.38 -2.64
N ALA A 197 17.05 13.14 -3.30
CA ALA A 197 17.81 11.89 -3.16
C ALA A 197 18.29 11.69 -1.72
N GLN A 198 18.76 12.76 -1.06
CA GLN A 198 19.20 12.70 0.33
C GLN A 198 18.04 12.39 1.30
N ALA A 199 16.89 13.04 1.16
CA ALA A 199 15.72 12.78 2.00
C ALA A 199 15.26 11.32 1.89
N ILE A 200 15.24 10.78 0.66
CA ILE A 200 14.93 9.37 0.39
C ILE A 200 15.99 8.47 1.02
N ALA A 201 17.27 8.77 0.82
CA ALA A 201 18.35 7.96 1.35
C ALA A 201 18.35 7.93 2.88
N ASP A 202 18.09 9.06 3.54
CA ASP A 202 18.00 9.18 4.99
C ASP A 202 16.83 8.36 5.54
N TYR A 203 15.68 8.43 4.87
CA TYR A 203 14.51 7.60 5.18
C TYR A 203 14.82 6.11 5.02
N VAL A 204 15.46 5.69 3.92
CA VAL A 204 15.84 4.28 3.68
C VAL A 204 16.86 3.79 4.71
N ASN A 205 17.86 4.60 5.02
CA ASN A 205 18.92 4.29 6.00
C ASN A 205 18.39 4.13 7.42
N SER A 206 17.30 4.82 7.77
CA SER A 206 16.66 4.70 9.09
C SER A 206 16.27 3.26 9.44
N GLY A 207 16.08 2.39 8.43
CA GLY A 207 15.68 1.01 8.64
C GLY A 207 14.19 0.85 8.96
N MET A 208 13.35 1.83 8.60
CA MET A 208 11.91 1.74 8.80
C MET A 208 11.23 0.69 7.90
N LEU A 209 11.80 0.44 6.72
CA LEU A 209 11.27 -0.54 5.77
C LEU A 209 11.68 -2.00 6.07
N LYS A 210 12.41 -2.22 7.18
CA LYS A 210 12.92 -3.55 7.55
C LYS A 210 11.80 -4.56 7.82
N CYS A 211 10.64 -4.12 8.28
CA CYS A 211 9.48 -4.99 8.51
C CYS A 211 8.96 -5.66 7.21
N ALA A 212 9.27 -5.07 6.05
CA ALA A 212 8.85 -5.55 4.73
C ALA A 212 9.99 -6.19 3.93
N PHE A 213 11.06 -6.65 4.59
CA PHE A 213 12.30 -7.15 3.97
C PHE A 213 12.20 -8.36 3.03
N LYS A 214 11.00 -8.84 2.70
CA LYS A 214 10.81 -9.84 1.66
C LYS A 214 10.92 -9.15 0.30
N THR A 215 12.16 -8.84 -0.11
CA THR A 215 12.50 -8.57 -1.51
C THR A 215 12.71 -9.90 -2.21
N CYS A 216 12.13 -10.09 -3.39
CA CYS A 216 12.62 -11.15 -4.28
C CYS A 216 13.91 -10.67 -4.96
N GLY A 217 14.81 -11.59 -5.32
CA GLY A 217 16.08 -11.22 -5.98
C GLY A 217 15.88 -10.36 -7.23
N ASP A 218 14.76 -10.57 -7.93
CA ASP A 218 14.40 -9.84 -9.15
C ASP A 218 14.06 -8.37 -8.89
N GLU A 219 13.45 -8.00 -7.75
CA GLU A 219 13.10 -6.59 -7.47
C GLU A 219 14.35 -5.69 -7.40
N ARG A 220 15.47 -6.20 -6.87
CA ARG A 220 16.71 -5.41 -6.75
C ARG A 220 17.33 -5.09 -8.10
N SER A 221 17.22 -5.98 -9.09
CA SER A 221 17.79 -5.76 -10.42
C SER A 221 17.03 -4.75 -11.27
N HIS A 222 15.78 -4.43 -10.91
CA HIS A 222 14.92 -3.51 -11.66
C HIS A 222 14.93 -2.08 -11.12
N VAL A 223 15.63 -1.82 -10.02
CA VAL A 223 15.71 -0.50 -9.38
C VAL A 223 17.06 0.14 -9.69
N ASP A 224 17.04 1.34 -10.27
CA ASP A 224 18.27 2.11 -10.55
C ASP A 224 18.81 2.77 -9.28
N ILE A 225 19.40 1.95 -8.41
CA ILE A 225 20.06 2.39 -7.18
C ILE A 225 21.20 3.37 -7.49
N GLN A 226 21.88 3.21 -8.64
CA GLN A 226 23.03 4.03 -8.97
C GLN A 226 22.65 5.47 -9.27
N GLU A 227 21.49 5.72 -9.87
CA GLU A 227 21.01 7.08 -10.07
C GLU A 227 20.89 7.84 -8.73
N ILE A 228 20.31 7.22 -7.69
CA ILE A 228 20.27 7.82 -6.35
C ILE A 228 21.68 8.02 -5.79
N ARG A 229 22.55 7.02 -5.86
CA ARG A 229 23.90 7.11 -5.30
C ARG A 229 24.72 8.24 -5.93
N ASN A 230 24.54 8.48 -7.22
CA ASN A 230 25.21 9.56 -7.95
C ASN A 230 24.73 10.97 -7.55
N LEU A 231 23.54 11.08 -6.93
CA LEU A 231 23.00 12.35 -6.43
C LEU A 231 23.39 12.64 -4.98
N LEU A 232 23.95 11.67 -4.28
CA LEU A 232 24.33 11.74 -2.87
C LEU A 232 25.78 12.23 -2.70
N PRO A 233 26.16 12.78 -1.52
CA PRO A 233 27.52 13.21 -1.24
C PRO A 233 28.55 12.07 -1.33
N ASP A 234 29.79 12.38 -1.73
CA ASP A 234 30.91 11.45 -1.98
C ASP A 234 31.32 10.53 -0.79
N LYS A 235 30.69 10.67 0.38
CA LYS A 235 30.90 9.82 1.56
C LYS A 235 29.61 9.55 2.32
N TYR A 236 28.49 9.48 1.61
CA TYR A 236 27.20 9.20 2.23
C TYR A 236 27.24 7.83 2.97
N PRO A 237 26.85 7.76 4.25
CA PRO A 237 26.99 6.55 5.05
C PRO A 237 25.85 5.57 4.77
N TYR A 238 26.01 4.71 3.76
CA TYR A 238 25.04 3.65 3.47
C TYR A 238 25.05 2.57 4.55
N GLN A 239 23.88 2.14 5.00
CA GLN A 239 23.72 0.94 5.81
C GLN A 239 23.82 -0.32 4.94
N GLU A 240 24.19 -1.45 5.54
CA GLU A 240 24.33 -2.74 4.83
C GLU A 240 23.04 -3.19 4.12
N TRP A 241 21.89 -2.76 4.64
CA TRP A 241 20.56 -3.10 4.11
C TRP A 241 19.95 -2.02 3.21
N PHE A 242 20.72 -1.00 2.82
CA PHE A 242 20.21 0.16 2.08
C PHE A 242 19.53 -0.26 0.77
N ASP A 243 20.19 -1.08 -0.05
CA ASP A 243 19.70 -1.46 -1.38
C ASP A 243 18.37 -2.22 -1.29
N ASP A 244 18.21 -3.02 -0.25
CA ASP A 244 17.02 -3.85 -0.01
C ASP A 244 15.85 -2.97 0.41
N CYS A 245 16.09 -2.06 1.36
CA CYS A 245 15.09 -1.08 1.79
C CYS A 245 14.73 -0.14 0.64
N TYR A 246 15.68 0.26 -0.20
CA TYR A 246 15.40 1.13 -1.34
C TYR A 246 14.54 0.42 -2.38
N ALA A 247 14.81 -0.86 -2.67
CA ALA A 247 13.96 -1.65 -3.56
C ALA A 247 12.52 -1.77 -3.03
N VAL A 248 12.35 -1.97 -1.71
CA VAL A 248 11.02 -1.95 -1.07
C VAL A 248 10.37 -0.56 -1.18
N PHE A 249 11.13 0.52 -0.96
CA PHE A 249 10.64 1.88 -1.08
C PHE A 249 10.12 2.19 -2.48
N CYS A 250 10.79 1.67 -3.51
CA CYS A 250 10.36 1.82 -4.90
C CYS A 250 8.99 1.19 -5.21
N ARG A 251 8.43 0.35 -4.33
CA ARG A 251 7.04 -0.12 -4.45
C ARG A 251 6.02 0.97 -4.15
N THR A 252 6.40 1.98 -3.37
CA THR A 252 5.50 3.07 -2.90
C THR A 252 5.75 4.40 -3.60
N ILE A 253 6.63 4.44 -4.61
CA ILE A 253 6.95 5.64 -5.37
C ILE A 253 7.09 5.32 -6.86
N SER A 254 7.08 6.38 -7.67
CA SER A 254 7.47 6.35 -9.07
C SER A 254 8.32 7.56 -9.40
N TRP A 255 9.07 7.51 -10.51
CA TRP A 255 9.82 8.67 -11.01
C TRP A 255 9.10 9.27 -12.22
N ASP A 256 8.81 10.57 -12.18
CA ASP A 256 8.35 11.37 -13.32
C ASP A 256 9.45 12.37 -13.70
N GLY A 257 10.33 11.93 -14.59
CA GLY A 257 11.53 12.67 -14.95
C GLY A 257 12.44 12.87 -13.73
N ASN A 258 12.51 14.11 -13.22
CA ASN A 258 13.36 14.46 -12.08
C ASN A 258 12.62 14.43 -10.73
N ILE A 259 11.31 14.19 -10.74
CA ILE A 259 10.43 14.30 -9.59
C ILE A 259 10.07 12.90 -9.12
N VAL A 260 10.20 12.64 -7.82
CA VAL A 260 9.69 11.41 -7.20
C VAL A 260 8.23 11.61 -6.87
N VAL A 261 7.34 10.79 -7.42
CA VAL A 261 5.91 10.87 -7.19
C VAL A 261 5.49 9.73 -6.25
N PRO A 262 5.01 10.03 -5.03
CA PRO A 262 4.46 9.01 -4.13
C PRO A 262 3.25 8.30 -4.73
N ASP A 263 3.19 6.98 -4.59
CA ASP A 263 1.99 6.19 -4.85
C ASP A 263 1.24 5.99 -3.52
N TYR A 264 0.24 6.84 -3.27
CA TYR A 264 -0.52 6.83 -2.02
C TYR A 264 -1.34 5.56 -1.81
N TYR A 265 -1.70 4.83 -2.86
CA TYR A 265 -2.32 3.52 -2.72
C TYR A 265 -1.31 2.52 -2.16
N CYS A 266 -0.14 2.40 -2.80
CA CYS A 266 0.90 1.48 -2.36
C CYS A 266 1.45 1.84 -0.98
N ALA A 267 1.65 3.14 -0.70
CA ALA A 267 2.07 3.61 0.62
C ALA A 267 1.02 3.30 1.70
N GLY A 268 -0.26 3.55 1.42
CA GLY A 268 -1.35 3.21 2.33
C GLY A 268 -1.47 1.70 2.57
N LEU A 269 -1.30 0.90 1.53
CA LEU A 269 -1.31 -0.56 1.62
C LEU A 269 -0.14 -1.08 2.47
N PHE A 270 1.05 -0.50 2.29
CA PHE A 270 2.23 -0.82 3.10
C PHE A 270 1.97 -0.56 4.59
N ILE A 271 1.51 0.65 4.93
CA ILE A 271 1.21 1.01 6.33
C ILE A 271 0.14 0.06 6.88
N PHE A 272 -0.89 -0.25 6.09
CA PHE A 272 -1.96 -1.15 6.48
C PHE A 272 -1.47 -2.58 6.77
N GLN A 273 -0.63 -3.14 5.90
CA GLN A 273 -0.13 -4.52 6.03
C GLN A 273 0.89 -4.71 7.16
N HIS A 274 1.61 -3.64 7.51
CA HIS A 274 2.67 -3.67 8.51
C HIS A 274 2.30 -2.91 9.79
N TRP A 275 1.03 -2.60 10.00
CA TRP A 275 0.57 -1.74 11.09
C TRP A 275 1.01 -2.18 12.50
N ASP A 276 1.06 -3.48 12.75
CA ASP A 276 1.53 -4.05 14.03
C ASP A 276 3.05 -3.98 14.23
N GLN A 277 3.80 -3.82 13.14
CA GLN A 277 5.25 -3.77 13.13
C GLN A 277 5.77 -2.33 13.10
N LEU A 278 4.94 -1.37 12.70
CA LEU A 278 5.29 0.04 12.62
C LEU A 278 5.07 0.72 13.97
N THR A 279 6.09 1.43 14.43
CA THR A 279 5.96 2.35 15.56
C THR A 279 5.39 3.69 15.10
N GLU A 280 4.89 4.48 16.06
CA GLU A 280 4.46 5.85 15.77
C GLU A 280 5.57 6.68 15.10
N LYS A 281 6.84 6.46 15.50
CA LYS A 281 7.99 7.14 14.89
C LYS A 281 8.19 6.76 13.42
N ASP A 282 7.92 5.52 13.06
CA ASP A 282 8.03 5.05 11.68
C ASP A 282 6.95 5.69 10.81
N ILE A 283 5.72 5.74 11.30
CA ILE A 283 4.59 6.42 10.65
C ILE A 283 4.89 7.92 10.48
N GLN A 284 5.38 8.58 11.53
CA GLN A 284 5.76 10.00 11.49
C GLN A 284 6.84 10.27 10.45
N ALA A 285 7.80 9.36 10.27
CA ALA A 285 8.85 9.54 9.29
C ALA A 285 8.40 9.31 7.84
N ILE A 286 7.41 8.45 7.61
CA ILE A 286 6.75 8.33 6.29
C ILE A 286 6.13 9.67 5.90
N PHE A 287 5.36 10.29 6.81
CA PHE A 287 4.71 11.57 6.55
C PHE A 287 5.70 12.74 6.49
N TYR A 288 6.76 12.71 7.30
CA TYR A 288 7.86 13.65 7.18
C TYR A 288 8.47 13.61 5.77
N LEU A 289 8.79 12.41 5.27
CA LEU A 289 9.33 12.26 3.92
C LEU A 289 8.35 12.77 2.86
N ASP A 290 7.07 12.38 2.92
CA ASP A 290 6.05 12.84 1.96
C ASP A 290 5.96 14.36 1.91
N LYS A 291 5.89 15.01 3.09
CA LYS A 291 5.87 16.47 3.17
C LYS A 291 7.17 17.10 2.66
N THR A 292 8.33 16.55 3.00
CA THR A 292 9.62 17.02 2.48
C THR A 292 9.66 16.93 0.95
N LEU A 293 9.19 15.83 0.37
CA LEU A 293 9.11 15.67 -1.09
C LEU A 293 8.16 16.71 -1.72
N GLU A 294 6.97 16.91 -1.12
CA GLU A 294 6.01 17.92 -1.55
C GLU A 294 6.63 19.33 -1.59
N LEU A 295 7.28 19.76 -0.49
CA LEU A 295 7.95 21.05 -0.40
C LEU A 295 9.07 21.22 -1.45
N ILE A 296 9.85 20.15 -1.68
CA ILE A 296 10.87 20.13 -2.73
C ILE A 296 10.23 20.33 -4.10
N HIS A 297 9.14 19.62 -4.39
CA HIS A 297 8.46 19.71 -5.69
C HIS A 297 7.86 21.09 -5.91
N GLU A 298 7.21 21.66 -4.90
CA GLU A 298 6.70 23.03 -4.95
C GLU A 298 7.81 24.01 -5.32
N GLU A 299 8.99 23.86 -4.72
CA GLU A 299 10.13 24.72 -5.03
C GLU A 299 10.72 24.44 -6.42
N MET A 300 10.77 23.18 -6.86
CA MET A 300 11.19 22.84 -8.23
C MET A 300 10.29 23.49 -9.27
N MET A 301 8.98 23.59 -9.00
CA MET A 301 7.99 24.21 -9.89
C MET A 301 8.06 25.74 -9.90
N LYS A 302 8.59 26.38 -8.84
CA LYS A 302 8.82 27.83 -8.78
C LYS A 302 10.08 28.26 -9.53
N LEU A 303 11.05 27.37 -9.70
CA LEU A 303 12.25 27.69 -10.45
C LEU A 303 11.88 27.86 -11.91
N PRO A 304 12.25 29.00 -12.54
CA PRO A 304 12.16 29.10 -13.99
C PRO A 304 12.96 27.94 -14.56
N GLU A 305 12.36 27.19 -15.51
CA GLU A 305 13.07 26.15 -16.23
C GLU A 305 14.47 26.66 -16.53
N PRO A 306 15.53 25.92 -16.15
CA PRO A 306 16.88 26.41 -16.31
C PRO A 306 17.00 26.93 -17.73
N LYS A 307 17.25 28.25 -17.88
CA LYS A 307 17.68 28.82 -19.15
C LYS A 307 18.93 28.03 -19.49
N LYS A 308 18.75 26.98 -20.29
CA LYS A 308 19.81 26.16 -20.84
C LYS A 308 20.73 27.18 -21.51
N THR A 309 21.90 27.39 -20.91
CA THR A 309 23.07 27.85 -21.64
C THR A 309 23.08 27.05 -22.92
N THR A 310 22.97 27.76 -24.03
CA THR A 310 22.55 27.33 -25.35
C THR A 310 23.25 26.05 -25.81
N LYS A 311 22.72 24.92 -25.37
CA LYS A 311 22.69 23.62 -26.03
C LYS A 311 21.26 23.13 -25.84
N GLU A 312 20.47 23.55 -26.82
CA GLU A 312 19.04 23.40 -27.02
C GLU A 312 18.55 22.00 -26.68
N LEU A 313 17.51 21.89 -25.85
CA LEU A 313 16.63 20.72 -25.93
C LEU A 313 15.20 20.90 -25.40
N ASP A 314 14.81 22.05 -24.82
CA ASP A 314 13.46 22.14 -24.20
C ASP A 314 12.50 23.12 -24.90
N ALA A 315 12.95 23.88 -25.90
CA ALA A 315 12.05 24.61 -26.80
C ALA A 315 11.95 23.98 -28.21
N SER A 316 12.88 23.09 -28.58
CA SER A 316 12.94 22.44 -29.90
C SER A 316 12.37 21.01 -29.94
N THR A 317 11.97 20.42 -28.81
CA THR A 317 11.52 19.01 -28.81
C THR A 317 10.07 18.84 -29.29
N THR A 318 9.25 19.88 -29.23
CA THR A 318 7.96 19.94 -29.94
C THR A 318 8.13 20.11 -31.45
N GLU A 319 9.30 20.58 -31.91
CA GLU A 319 9.72 20.64 -33.34
C GLU A 319 10.59 19.43 -33.77
N ARG A 320 11.08 18.59 -32.84
CA ARG A 320 12.03 17.50 -33.14
C ARG A 320 11.44 16.37 -33.97
N PHE A 321 10.16 16.10 -33.79
CA PHE A 321 9.48 15.00 -34.45
C PHE A 321 8.47 15.54 -35.44
N GLY A 322 8.99 16.00 -36.58
CA GLY A 322 8.15 16.41 -37.71
C GLY A 322 7.38 15.22 -38.28
N LYS A 323 6.44 15.48 -39.20
CA LYS A 323 5.58 14.46 -39.84
C LYS A 323 6.31 13.27 -40.48
N ASN A 324 7.64 13.37 -40.65
CA ASN A 324 8.50 12.39 -41.30
C ASN A 324 9.46 11.69 -40.33
N THR A 325 9.27 11.83 -39.02
CA THR A 325 10.10 11.13 -38.04
C THR A 325 9.62 9.69 -37.89
N PRO A 326 10.51 8.68 -38.04
CA PRO A 326 10.13 7.30 -37.82
C PRO A 326 10.04 6.96 -36.33
N LEU A 327 9.20 5.97 -36.00
CA LEU A 327 9.00 5.52 -34.61
C LEU A 327 10.32 5.04 -33.97
N SER A 328 11.22 4.47 -34.78
CA SER A 328 12.56 4.03 -34.36
C SER A 328 13.40 5.11 -33.70
N ALA A 329 13.15 6.39 -33.99
CA ALA A 329 13.83 7.52 -33.35
C ALA A 329 13.47 7.67 -31.86
N LEU A 330 12.43 6.99 -31.37
CA LEU A 330 12.06 6.97 -29.94
C LEU A 330 12.71 5.83 -29.15
N PHE A 331 13.44 4.94 -29.83
CA PHE A 331 14.01 3.74 -29.24
C PHE A 331 15.52 3.71 -29.40
N ARG A 332 16.21 3.09 -28.43
CA ARG A 332 17.66 2.88 -28.47
C ARG A 332 18.03 1.94 -29.63
N GLU A 333 19.11 2.25 -30.34
CA GLU A 333 19.55 1.53 -31.55
C GLU A 333 19.70 0.02 -31.34
N ASN A 334 20.18 -0.40 -30.17
CA ASN A 334 20.36 -1.82 -29.83
C ASN A 334 19.03 -2.62 -29.71
N PHE A 335 17.88 -1.96 -29.74
CA PHE A 335 16.55 -2.59 -29.77
C PHE A 335 15.85 -2.47 -31.13
N HIS A 336 16.49 -1.86 -32.13
CA HIS A 336 15.88 -1.63 -33.44
C HIS A 336 15.46 -2.93 -34.14
N GLU A 337 16.16 -4.05 -33.96
CA GLU A 337 15.74 -5.33 -34.55
C GLU A 337 14.44 -5.87 -33.94
N LYS A 338 14.28 -5.71 -32.61
CA LYS A 338 13.06 -6.10 -31.90
C LYS A 338 11.91 -5.17 -32.27
N LEU A 339 12.18 -3.87 -32.35
CA LEU A 339 11.20 -2.90 -32.82
C LEU A 339 10.78 -3.17 -34.27
N ARG A 340 11.71 -3.54 -35.15
CA ARG A 340 11.41 -3.93 -36.53
C ARG A 340 10.44 -5.11 -36.53
N THR A 341 10.72 -6.15 -35.75
CA THR A 341 9.84 -7.32 -35.63
C THR A 341 8.43 -6.94 -35.16
N VAL A 342 8.33 -6.03 -34.19
CA VAL A 342 7.06 -5.50 -33.69
C VAL A 342 6.30 -4.76 -34.80
N ILE A 343 6.95 -3.84 -35.50
CA ILE A 343 6.32 -3.06 -36.57
C ILE A 343 5.93 -3.96 -37.76
N GLU A 344 6.75 -4.94 -38.12
CA GLU A 344 6.42 -5.94 -39.14
C GLU A 344 5.17 -6.73 -38.77
N SER A 345 4.96 -7.01 -37.48
CA SER A 345 3.74 -7.67 -37.01
C SER A 345 2.48 -6.80 -37.15
N TRP A 346 2.65 -5.47 -37.28
CA TRP A 346 1.56 -4.52 -37.44
C TRP A 346 1.17 -4.28 -38.89
N ARG A 347 2.09 -4.45 -39.85
CA ARG A 347 1.86 -4.15 -41.28
C ARG A 347 0.58 -4.74 -41.87
N PRO A 348 0.18 -6.00 -41.57
CA PRO A 348 -1.06 -6.54 -42.12
C PRO A 348 -2.32 -5.76 -41.73
N TYR A 349 -2.23 -4.90 -40.71
CA TYR A 349 -3.33 -4.11 -40.17
C TYR A 349 -3.23 -2.62 -40.51
N LEU A 350 -2.17 -2.19 -41.21
CA LEU A 350 -2.00 -0.81 -41.64
C LEU A 350 -2.78 -0.56 -42.94
N VAL A 351 -3.45 0.59 -42.98
CA VAL A 351 -4.06 1.16 -44.17
C VAL A 351 -2.94 1.77 -45.00
N ASP A 352 -2.87 1.40 -46.28
CA ASP A 352 -1.90 1.90 -47.25
C ASP A 352 -0.42 1.60 -46.90
N ASP A 353 -0.11 0.42 -46.34
CA ASP A 353 1.27 -0.04 -46.14
C ASP A 353 2.01 -0.25 -47.48
N ASP A 354 3.23 0.28 -47.58
CA ASP A 354 4.17 -0.04 -48.66
C ASP A 354 5.20 -1.06 -48.17
N SER A 355 5.02 -2.32 -48.58
CA SER A 355 5.91 -3.43 -48.26
C SER A 355 7.38 -3.22 -48.68
N ASN A 356 7.68 -2.24 -49.54
CA ASN A 356 9.04 -1.93 -49.98
C ASN A 356 9.77 -0.94 -49.05
N VAL A 357 9.05 -0.28 -48.13
CA VAL A 357 9.63 0.64 -47.14
C VAL A 357 10.11 -0.17 -45.94
N ASP A 358 11.31 0.07 -45.42
CA ASP A 358 11.80 -0.58 -44.18
C ASP A 358 10.89 -0.23 -42.99
N ALA A 359 10.53 -1.22 -42.16
CA ALA A 359 9.63 -1.01 -41.02
C ALA A 359 10.13 0.06 -40.03
N LEU A 360 11.45 0.21 -39.86
CA LEU A 360 12.05 1.24 -39.01
C LEU A 360 12.04 2.62 -39.66
N ALA A 361 11.74 2.72 -40.96
CA ALA A 361 11.58 3.97 -41.69
C ALA A 361 10.11 4.43 -41.75
N LEU A 362 9.15 3.64 -41.24
CA LEU A 362 7.75 4.04 -41.20
C LEU A 362 7.53 5.21 -40.23
N THR A 363 6.87 6.24 -40.74
CA THR A 363 6.62 7.51 -40.03
C THR A 363 5.16 7.70 -39.63
N ARG A 364 4.24 6.91 -40.20
CA ARG A 364 2.80 6.97 -39.93
C ARG A 364 2.20 5.58 -39.80
N PHE A 365 1.25 5.46 -38.89
CA PHE A 365 0.58 4.21 -38.53
C PHE A 365 -0.94 4.41 -38.55
N GLU A 366 -1.53 4.33 -39.74
CA GLU A 366 -2.98 4.32 -39.88
C GLU A 366 -3.49 2.88 -39.81
N PHE A 367 -4.13 2.52 -38.70
CA PHE A 367 -4.62 1.15 -38.51
C PHE A 367 -6.05 0.98 -39.01
N ASP A 368 -6.35 -0.15 -39.64
CA ASP A 368 -7.73 -0.60 -39.83
C ASP A 368 -8.30 -1.04 -38.48
N LYS A 369 -9.06 -0.14 -37.86
CA LYS A 369 -9.70 -0.36 -36.55
C LYS A 369 -10.67 -1.54 -36.51
N LYS A 370 -11.04 -2.13 -37.66
CA LYS A 370 -11.84 -3.35 -37.73
C LYS A 370 -10.99 -4.63 -37.56
N GLN A 371 -9.67 -4.55 -37.76
CA GLN A 371 -8.79 -5.72 -37.81
C GLN A 371 -7.75 -5.75 -36.68
N ILE A 372 -7.48 -4.64 -36.00
CA ILE A 372 -6.58 -4.59 -34.84
C ILE A 372 -7.20 -3.81 -33.67
N TYR A 373 -7.11 -4.38 -32.48
CA TYR A 373 -7.43 -3.67 -31.24
C TYR A 373 -6.27 -2.75 -30.87
N SER A 374 -6.54 -1.46 -30.62
CA SER A 374 -5.54 -0.46 -30.23
C SER A 374 -4.65 -0.91 -29.06
N ASN A 375 -5.21 -1.76 -28.17
CA ASN A 375 -4.50 -2.31 -27.02
C ASN A 375 -3.27 -3.14 -27.41
N ARG A 376 -3.31 -3.87 -28.53
CA ARG A 376 -2.18 -4.68 -29.00
C ARG A 376 -0.95 -3.81 -29.28
N VAL A 377 -1.16 -2.67 -29.94
CA VAL A 377 -0.07 -1.74 -30.25
C VAL A 377 0.54 -1.16 -28.97
N TYR A 378 -0.29 -0.84 -27.97
CA TYR A 378 0.21 -0.40 -26.66
C TYR A 378 1.02 -1.50 -25.97
N PHE A 379 0.53 -2.75 -25.99
CA PHE A 379 1.20 -3.88 -25.37
C PHE A 379 2.57 -4.16 -25.99
N ASP A 380 2.67 -4.16 -27.32
CA ASP A 380 3.92 -4.43 -28.03
C ASP A 380 4.96 -3.33 -27.79
N LEU A 381 4.52 -2.05 -27.74
CA LEU A 381 5.39 -0.92 -27.41
C LEU A 381 5.85 -0.94 -25.95
N LEU A 382 4.96 -1.28 -25.02
CA LEU A 382 5.27 -1.36 -23.60
C LEU A 382 6.11 -2.58 -23.25
N ASP A 383 6.02 -3.69 -24.00
CA ASP A 383 6.97 -4.80 -23.87
C ASP A 383 8.40 -4.35 -24.16
N LEU A 384 8.59 -3.49 -25.15
CA LEU A 384 9.89 -2.91 -25.44
C LEU A 384 10.30 -1.88 -24.36
N ASP A 385 9.36 -1.08 -23.83
CA ASP A 385 9.62 -0.16 -22.71
C ASP A 385 10.08 -0.89 -21.45
N VAL A 386 9.44 -2.01 -21.09
CA VAL A 386 9.84 -2.87 -19.96
C VAL A 386 11.27 -3.37 -20.11
N LEU A 387 11.73 -3.62 -21.34
CA LEU A 387 13.11 -4.01 -21.63
C LEU A 387 14.09 -2.82 -21.66
N GLY A 388 13.64 -1.60 -21.33
CA GLY A 388 14.45 -0.38 -21.36
C GLY A 388 14.77 0.11 -22.77
N ALA A 389 13.99 -0.30 -23.78
CA ALA A 389 14.22 0.07 -25.17
C ALA A 389 13.85 1.52 -25.48
N LEU A 390 12.89 2.09 -24.74
CA LEU A 390 12.42 3.45 -24.94
C LEU A 390 13.48 4.44 -24.42
N GLN A 391 13.85 5.43 -25.24
CA GLN A 391 14.82 6.48 -24.84
C GLN A 391 14.15 7.81 -24.49
N VAL A 392 12.82 7.87 -24.62
CA VAL A 392 11.98 9.03 -24.33
C VAL A 392 10.99 8.68 -23.21
N SER A 393 10.36 9.68 -22.60
CA SER A 393 9.30 9.44 -21.62
C SER A 393 8.05 8.83 -22.27
N LEU A 394 7.21 8.17 -21.47
CA LEU A 394 5.89 7.71 -21.92
C LEU A 394 4.99 8.85 -22.42
N SER A 395 5.13 10.06 -21.85
CA SER A 395 4.41 11.23 -22.32
C SER A 395 4.82 11.63 -23.74
N LEU A 396 6.12 11.56 -24.08
CA LEU A 396 6.60 11.82 -25.43
C LEU A 396 6.17 10.72 -26.42
N LEU A 397 6.18 9.45 -26.01
CA LEU A 397 5.65 8.35 -26.81
C LEU A 397 4.14 8.55 -27.09
N ALA A 398 3.35 8.88 -26.07
CA ALA A 398 1.92 9.14 -26.21
C ALA A 398 1.63 10.29 -27.18
N ARG A 399 2.43 11.35 -27.13
CA ARG A 399 2.29 12.50 -28.01
C ARG A 399 2.69 12.17 -29.45
N TYR A 400 3.81 11.46 -29.65
CA TYR A 400 4.21 10.99 -30.97
C TYR A 400 3.13 10.13 -31.61
N LEU A 401 2.54 9.19 -30.86
CA LEU A 401 1.44 8.35 -31.34
C LEU A 401 0.18 9.15 -31.66
N ALA A 402 -0.10 10.23 -30.93
CA ALA A 402 -1.23 11.11 -31.23
C ALA A 402 -1.04 11.82 -32.58
N ASP A 403 0.20 12.19 -32.92
CA ASP A 403 0.52 12.93 -34.13
C ASP A 403 0.74 12.03 -35.36
N HIS A 404 1.13 10.76 -35.15
CA HIS A 404 1.56 9.84 -36.21
C HIS A 404 0.71 8.57 -36.34
N SER A 405 -0.36 8.41 -35.55
CA SER A 405 -1.27 7.26 -35.65
C SER A 405 -2.73 7.65 -35.47
N ASN A 406 -3.63 6.76 -35.88
CA ASN A 406 -5.07 6.92 -35.66
C ASN A 406 -5.61 6.17 -34.42
N LEU A 407 -4.73 5.72 -33.51
CA LEU A 407 -5.08 4.88 -32.36
C LEU A 407 -6.06 5.54 -31.38
N SER A 408 -5.98 6.87 -31.25
CA SER A 408 -6.82 7.69 -30.37
C SER A 408 -6.99 9.09 -30.95
N SER A 409 -8.07 9.78 -30.58
CA SER A 409 -8.32 11.17 -30.97
C SER A 409 -7.62 12.20 -30.08
N SER A 410 -7.02 11.79 -28.96
CA SER A 410 -6.28 12.71 -28.09
C SER A 410 -5.06 12.09 -27.40
N TYR A 411 -4.05 12.95 -27.20
CA TYR A 411 -2.83 12.68 -26.45
C TYR A 411 -3.14 12.21 -25.02
N GLU A 412 -4.05 12.87 -24.30
CA GLU A 412 -4.39 12.55 -22.91
C GLU A 412 -4.94 11.12 -22.79
N THR A 413 -5.72 10.70 -23.78
CA THR A 413 -6.28 9.34 -23.82
C THR A 413 -5.17 8.31 -24.06
N LEU A 414 -4.24 8.58 -24.98
CA LEU A 414 -3.08 7.70 -25.23
C LEU A 414 -2.20 7.59 -24.00
N TYR A 415 -1.90 8.72 -23.36
CA TYR A 415 -1.06 8.74 -22.17
C TYR A 415 -1.68 7.95 -21.02
N ARG A 416 -2.98 8.13 -20.76
CA ARG A 416 -3.70 7.34 -19.74
C ARG A 416 -3.70 5.85 -20.05
N GLN A 417 -3.90 5.46 -21.31
CA GLN A 417 -3.88 4.05 -21.71
C GLN A 417 -2.49 3.45 -21.54
N LEU A 418 -1.44 4.11 -22.04
CA LEU A 418 -0.06 3.64 -21.88
C LEU A 418 0.34 3.53 -20.40
N LYS A 419 -0.03 4.52 -19.57
CA LYS A 419 0.22 4.48 -18.13
C LYS A 419 -0.52 3.33 -17.45
N LYS A 420 -1.80 3.15 -17.77
CA LYS A 420 -2.61 2.03 -17.26
C LYS A 420 -2.01 0.67 -17.64
N TYR A 421 -1.66 0.47 -18.91
CA TYR A 421 -1.11 -0.80 -19.37
C TYR A 421 0.29 -1.09 -18.84
N ARG A 422 1.11 -0.05 -18.58
CA ARG A 422 2.39 -0.24 -17.91
C ARG A 422 2.23 -0.71 -16.46
N GLN A 423 1.17 -0.28 -15.78
CA GLN A 423 0.85 -0.73 -14.42
C GLN A 423 0.26 -2.15 -14.37
N GLU A 424 -0.34 -2.61 -15.47
CA GLU A 424 -0.91 -3.96 -15.59
C GLU A 424 0.11 -5.04 -16.02
N ARG A 425 1.35 -4.65 -16.36
CA ARG A 425 2.44 -5.57 -16.70
C ARG A 425 3.19 -5.99 -15.43
N PRO A 426 3.26 -7.30 -15.12
CA PRO A 426 3.96 -7.82 -13.94
C PRO A 426 5.48 -7.70 -14.02
#